data_AF-A0A8C7KTS4-F1
#
_entry.id   AF-A0A8C7KTS4-F1
#
_cell.length_a   1.000
_cell.length_b   1.000
_cell.length_c   1.000
_cell.angle_alpha   90.00
_cell.angle_beta   90.00
_cell.angle_gamma   90.00
#
_symmetry.space_group_name_H-M   'P 1'
#
loop_
_entity.id
_entity.type
_entity.pdbx_description
1 polymer ?
#
loop_
_entity_poly.entity_id
_entity_poly.type
_entity_poly.pdbx_seq_one_letter_code
_entity_poly.pdbx_strand_id
1 'polypeptide(L)' 'DLGKGTSIEGPHEHRNLASSKNGGGGGGMLWGCFSAAGTGRLVRIEGKMNVAKYREILDDNLLQSAQDLRLRRP' A
#
# COMPACT_ATOMS: atom_id res chain seq x y z
N ASP A 1 -37.08 -1.71 -2.82
CA ASP A 1 -36.22 -2.43 -3.76
C ASP A 1 -35.91 -1.50 -4.92
N LEU A 2 -34.72 -0.88 -4.90
CA LEU A 2 -34.20 0.01 -5.93
C LEU A 2 -32.75 0.35 -5.57
N GLY A 3 -31.80 0.02 -6.45
CA GLY A 3 -30.42 0.50 -6.29
C GLY A 3 -29.43 -0.24 -7.16
N LYS A 4 -29.32 0.20 -8.42
CA LYS A 4 -28.34 -0.26 -9.41
C LYS A 4 -26.89 0.05 -9.01
N GLY A 5 -25.96 -0.71 -9.60
CA GLY A 5 -24.57 -0.31 -9.85
C GLY A 5 -23.60 -0.75 -8.75
N THR A 6 -22.42 -1.28 -9.05
CA THR A 6 -21.57 -0.98 -10.20
C THR A 6 -20.67 -2.17 -10.52
N SER A 7 -20.54 -2.45 -11.82
CA SER A 7 -19.38 -3.15 -12.36
C SER A 7 -18.13 -2.41 -11.89
N ILE A 8 -17.22 -3.12 -11.21
CA ILE A 8 -15.88 -2.63 -10.94
C ILE A 8 -14.89 -3.30 -11.88
N GLU A 9 -15.16 -3.22 -13.19
CA GLU A 9 -14.09 -3.33 -14.19
C GLU A 9 -13.45 -1.94 -14.34
N GLY A 10 -12.53 -1.63 -13.42
CA GLY A 10 -11.57 -0.53 -13.50
C GLY A 10 -10.17 -1.11 -13.67
N PRO A 11 -9.22 -0.40 -14.30
CA PRO A 11 -7.99 -0.99 -14.79
C PRO A 11 -7.21 -1.59 -13.62
N HIS A 12 -6.88 -2.88 -13.74
CA HIS A 12 -5.97 -3.56 -12.83
C HIS A 12 -4.55 -2.99 -13.00
N GLU A 13 -4.31 -1.79 -12.50
CA GLU A 13 -2.97 -1.40 -12.09
C GLU A 13 -2.81 -1.84 -10.64
N HIS A 14 -2.01 -2.89 -10.43
CA HIS A 14 -1.51 -3.32 -9.13
C HIS A 14 -0.73 -2.16 -8.47
N ARG A 15 -1.44 -1.19 -7.89
CA ARG A 15 -0.86 -0.04 -7.20
C ARG A 15 -0.85 -0.32 -5.70
N ASN A 16 0.06 -1.21 -5.28
CA ASN A 16 0.35 -1.47 -3.86
C ASN A 16 1.20 -0.35 -3.20
N LEU A 17 1.31 0.82 -3.85
CA LEU A 17 2.09 1.96 -3.36
C LEU A 17 1.20 3.21 -3.37
N ALA A 18 0.50 3.46 -2.27
CA ALA A 18 -0.21 4.72 -2.05
C ALA A 18 0.81 5.83 -1.74
N SER A 19 1.36 6.46 -2.77
CA SER A 19 2.08 7.73 -2.59
C SER A 19 1.06 8.84 -2.30
N SER A 20 0.87 9.20 -1.02
CA SER A 20 0.14 10.43 -0.69
C SER A 20 0.99 11.64 -1.07
N LYS A 21 0.68 12.27 -2.21
CA LYS A 21 1.23 13.57 -2.60
C LYS A 21 0.28 14.66 -2.12
N ASN A 22 0.54 15.21 -0.93
CA ASN A 22 -0.15 16.42 -0.48
C ASN A 22 0.30 17.59 -1.36
N GLY A 23 -0.65 18.22 -2.05
CA GLY A 23 -0.41 19.41 -2.85
C GLY A 23 -0.04 20.59 -1.94
N GLY A 24 1.19 21.08 -2.08
CA GLY A 24 1.69 22.27 -1.39
C GLY A 24 2.51 21.97 -0.14
N GLY A 25 3.84 21.88 -0.29
CA GLY A 25 4.78 21.89 0.84
C GLY A 25 5.36 20.52 1.19
N GLY A 26 6.50 20.18 0.56
CA GLY A 26 7.48 19.26 1.13
C GLY A 26 7.00 17.91 1.66
N GLY A 27 5.93 17.33 1.11
CA GLY A 27 5.38 16.06 1.61
C GLY A 27 6.34 14.89 1.39
N GLY A 28 6.72 14.22 2.48
CA GLY A 28 7.45 12.95 2.43
C GLY A 28 6.56 11.83 1.89
N MET A 29 7.12 10.93 1.08
CA MET A 29 6.36 9.79 0.56
C MET A 29 6.29 8.69 1.64
N LEU A 30 5.18 7.97 1.69
CA LEU A 30 4.97 6.85 2.61
C LEU A 30 4.62 5.59 1.81
N TRP A 31 5.05 4.45 2.30
CA TRP A 31 4.54 3.14 1.89
C TRP A 31 3.80 2.51 3.06
N GLY A 32 2.70 1.81 2.81
CA GLY A 32 1.96 1.11 3.84
C GLY A 32 1.32 -0.17 3.32
N CYS A 33 1.26 -1.20 4.17
CA CYS A 33 0.54 -2.45 3.90
C CYS A 33 -0.79 -2.45 4.67
N PHE A 34 -1.89 -2.89 4.04
CA PHE A 34 -3.22 -2.94 4.69
C PHE A 34 -4.05 -4.12 4.18
N SER A 35 -5.01 -4.56 4.97
CA SER A 35 -5.99 -5.59 4.61
C SER A 35 -7.30 -5.40 5.39
N ALA A 36 -8.30 -6.25 5.15
CA ALA A 36 -9.51 -6.28 5.98
C ALA A 36 -9.21 -6.60 7.46
N ALA A 37 -8.07 -7.23 7.77
CA ALA A 37 -7.63 -7.50 9.15
C ALA A 37 -7.05 -6.28 9.86
N GLY A 38 -6.78 -5.17 9.14
CA GLY A 38 -6.22 -3.94 9.69
C GLY A 38 -5.05 -3.40 8.89
N THR A 39 -4.19 -2.62 9.55
CA THR A 39 -3.01 -1.99 8.96
C THR A 39 -1.74 -2.74 9.35
N GLY A 40 -0.92 -3.09 8.36
CA GLY A 40 0.44 -3.59 8.52
C GLY A 40 1.45 -2.45 8.65
N ARG A 41 2.70 -2.68 8.25
CA ARG A 41 3.77 -1.69 8.42
C ARG A 41 3.54 -0.43 7.58
N LEU A 42 3.94 0.71 8.13
CA LEU A 42 4.00 2.01 7.47
C LEU A 42 5.45 2.50 7.48
N VAL A 43 6.00 2.82 6.31
CA VAL A 43 7.41 3.17 6.10
C VAL A 43 7.49 4.55 5.45
N ARG A 44 8.26 5.45 6.07
CA ARG A 44 8.60 6.76 5.48
C ARG A 44 9.71 6.58 4.45
N ILE A 45 9.47 7.08 3.24
CA ILE A 45 10.40 7.02 2.13
C ILE A 45 11.11 8.37 2.02
N GLU A 46 12.42 8.33 2.10
CA GLU A 46 13.25 9.51 1.92
C GLU A 46 13.50 9.80 0.43
N GLY A 47 13.21 11.04 0.04
CA GLY A 47 13.30 11.50 -1.34
C GLY A 47 12.24 10.87 -2.24
N LYS A 48 12.55 10.75 -3.54
CA LYS A 48 11.65 10.11 -4.50
C LYS A 48 11.78 8.59 -4.42
N MET A 49 10.64 7.91 -4.47
CA MET A 49 10.60 6.46 -4.69
C MET A 49 11.20 6.12 -6.05
N ASN A 50 12.00 5.06 -6.09
CA ASN A 50 12.48 4.42 -7.31
C ASN A 50 12.28 2.91 -7.21
N VAL A 51 12.53 2.19 -8.31
CA VAL A 51 12.29 0.74 -8.37
C VAL A 51 13.15 -0.02 -7.36
N ALA A 52 14.42 0.36 -7.17
CA ALA A 52 15.31 -0.30 -6.23
C ALA A 52 14.82 -0.16 -4.77
N LYS A 53 14.49 1.06 -4.35
CA LYS A 53 13.92 1.36 -3.02
C LYS A 53 12.59 0.65 -2.80
N TYR A 54 11.75 0.55 -3.83
CA TYR A 54 10.48 -0.16 -3.72
C TYR A 54 10.71 -1.65 -3.45
N ARG A 55 11.65 -2.28 -4.16
CA ARG A 55 12.00 -3.69 -3.95
C ARG A 55 12.55 -3.93 -2.55
N GLU A 56 13.46 -3.08 -2.09
CA GLU A 56 13.99 -3.13 -0.72
C GLU A 56 12.87 -3.05 0.33
N ILE A 57 11.94 -2.10 0.18
CA ILE A 57 10.80 -1.98 1.11
C ILE A 57 9.92 -3.23 1.11
N LEU A 58 9.68 -3.83 -0.06
CA LEU A 58 8.91 -5.08 -0.15
C LEU A 58 9.65 -6.23 0.52
N ASP A 59 10.92 -6.42 0.21
CA ASP A 59 11.73 -7.52 0.76
C ASP A 59 11.81 -7.41 2.29
N ASP A 60 11.95 -6.20 2.83
CA ASP A 60 12.08 -5.96 4.27
C ASP A 60 10.76 -6.03 5.04
N ASN A 61 9.65 -5.60 4.44
CA ASN A 61 8.42 -5.31 5.20
C ASN A 61 7.21 -6.15 4.78
N LEU A 62 7.19 -6.77 3.61
CA LEU A 62 5.98 -7.42 3.09
C LEU A 62 5.59 -8.64 3.91
N LEU A 63 6.53 -9.56 4.14
CA LEU A 63 6.26 -10.79 4.89
C LEU A 63 5.91 -10.48 6.35
N GLN A 64 6.64 -9.56 6.96
CA GLN A 64 6.38 -9.15 8.34
C GLN A 64 5.00 -8.47 8.45
N SER A 65 4.63 -7.62 7.50
CA SER A 65 3.28 -7.03 7.48
C SER A 65 2.19 -8.09 7.36
N ALA A 66 2.39 -9.14 6.56
CA ALA A 66 1.44 -10.25 6.45
C ALA A 66 1.32 -11.06 7.76
N GLN A 67 2.42 -11.19 8.51
CA GLN A 67 2.40 -11.80 9.85
C GLN A 67 1.70 -10.90 10.87
N ASP A 68 1.99 -9.60 10.86
CA ASP A 68 1.36 -8.61 11.74
C ASP A 68 -0.16 -8.57 11.52
N LEU A 69 -0.58 -8.69 10.26
CA LEU A 69 -1.98 -8.80 9.83
C LEU A 69 -2.58 -10.21 10.02
N ARG A 70 -1.80 -11.18 10.50
CA ARG A 70 -2.21 -12.58 10.71
C ARG A 70 -2.85 -13.21 9.47
N LEU A 71 -2.36 -12.83 8.28
CA LEU A 71 -2.85 -13.32 6.99
C LEU A 71 -2.22 -14.65 6.58
N ARG A 72 -1.14 -15.05 7.27
CA ARG A 72 -0.51 -16.33 7.04
C ARG A 72 -1.47 -17.43 7.51
N ARG A 73 -1.81 -18.34 6.60
CA ARG A 73 -2.62 -19.51 6.94
C ARG A 73 -1.84 -20.41 7.92
N PRO A 74 -2.53 -21.07 8.87
CA PRO A 74 -1.92 -22.08 9.71
C PRO A 74 -1.28 -23.20 8.89
#